data_AF-A0A4V3D5G8-F1
#
_entry.id   AF-A0A4V3D5G8-F1
#
_cell.length_a   1.000
_cell.length_b   1.000
_cell.length_c   1.000
_cell.angle_alpha   90.00
_cell.angle_beta   90.00
_cell.angle_gamma   90.00
#
_symmetry.space_group_name_H-M   'P 1'
#
loop_
_entity.id
_entity.type
_entity.pdbx_description
1 polymer ?
#
loop_
_entity_poly.entity_id
_entity_poly.type
_entity_poly.pdbx_seq_one_letter_code
_entity_poly.pdbx_strand_id
1 'polypeptide(L)'
;MSSGKIRYAVQDGSFILKCSGDVRLTYCSVLNDTIEQKFTRGRFQSVIIDLTEVDSIDSTTLGLLAKLSILSRENFGMLPTLASTNPDISQQLEAMGMCRVFNIVHTPTPCPECLTDLPEQPQDQAVVRERVLEAHHILMALNESNREEFRDLVSILEGTGKNCSNA
;
A
#
# COMPACT_ATOMS: atom_id res chain seq x y z
N MET A 1 -10.72 -19.41 0.08
CA MET A 1 -10.03 -18.10 0.14
C MET A 1 -8.54 -18.38 0.00
N SER A 2 -7.91 -17.80 -1.02
CA SER A 2 -6.51 -18.03 -1.34
C SER A 2 -5.63 -17.15 -0.45
N SER A 3 -4.54 -17.68 0.09
CA SER A 3 -3.57 -16.88 0.86
C SER A 3 -3.05 -15.74 -0.01
N GLY A 4 -3.14 -14.50 0.50
CA GLY A 4 -2.63 -13.33 -0.23
C GLY A 4 -1.14 -13.44 -0.49
N LYS A 5 -0.69 -12.89 -1.62
CA LYS A 5 0.72 -12.79 -2.00
C LYS A 5 1.00 -11.43 -2.60
N ILE A 6 2.16 -10.87 -2.27
CA ILE A 6 2.69 -9.67 -2.92
C ILE A 6 4.01 -10.04 -3.59
N ARG A 7 4.11 -9.74 -4.87
CA ARG A 7 5.28 -9.97 -5.72
C ARG A 7 5.73 -8.65 -6.31
N TYR A 8 7.00 -8.51 -6.63
CA TYR A 8 7.52 -7.34 -7.33
C TYR A 8 8.52 -7.71 -8.42
N ALA A 9 8.68 -6.83 -9.39
CA ALA A 9 9.72 -6.87 -10.41
C ALA A 9 10.24 -5.46 -10.70
N VAL A 10 11.49 -5.38 -11.15
CA VAL A 10 12.06 -4.16 -11.71
C VAL A 10 12.54 -4.50 -13.11
N GLN A 11 11.93 -3.90 -14.13
CA GLN A 11 12.27 -4.15 -15.52
C GLN A 11 12.25 -2.85 -16.31
N ASP A 12 13.29 -2.60 -17.11
CA ASP A 12 13.40 -1.44 -18.00
C ASP A 12 13.10 -0.10 -17.30
N GLY A 13 13.57 0.04 -16.06
CA GLY A 13 13.33 1.23 -15.24
C GLY A 13 11.91 1.33 -14.66
N SER A 14 11.06 0.33 -14.82
CA SER A 14 9.71 0.28 -14.26
C SER A 14 9.68 -0.60 -13.02
N PHE A 15 9.09 -0.10 -11.93
CA PHE A 15 8.81 -0.88 -10.72
C PHE A 15 7.39 -1.44 -10.80
N ILE A 16 7.25 -2.76 -10.72
CA ILE A 16 5.98 -3.45 -10.89
C ILE A 16 5.69 -4.21 -9.61
N LEU A 17 4.54 -3.95 -8.99
CA LEU A 17 4.05 -4.63 -7.81
C LEU A 17 2.80 -5.43 -8.18
N LYS A 18 2.81 -6.75 -8.01
CA LYS A 18 1.65 -7.61 -8.25
C LYS A 18 1.11 -8.17 -6.95
N CYS A 19 -0.16 -7.90 -6.68
CA CYS A 19 -0.88 -8.43 -5.54
C CYS A 19 -1.91 -9.47 -6.01
N SER A 20 -2.07 -10.55 -5.26
CA SER A 20 -3.02 -11.62 -5.58
C SER A 20 -3.62 -12.24 -4.31
N GLY A 21 -4.88 -12.66 -4.35
CA GLY A 21 -5.60 -13.28 -3.22
C GLY A 21 -6.08 -12.27 -2.16
N ASP A 22 -6.13 -12.71 -0.90
CA ASP A 22 -6.53 -11.89 0.25
C ASP A 22 -5.34 -11.14 0.86
N VAL A 23 -5.16 -9.88 0.46
CA VAL A 23 -3.99 -9.05 0.80
C VAL A 23 -4.23 -8.30 2.10
N ARG A 24 -3.49 -8.69 3.13
CA ARG A 24 -3.59 -8.14 4.49
C ARG A 24 -2.25 -7.59 4.99
N LEU A 25 -2.32 -6.91 6.14
CA LEU A 25 -1.21 -6.36 6.94
C LEU A 25 0.06 -7.22 7.04
N THR A 26 -0.03 -8.54 6.88
CA THR A 26 1.09 -9.49 6.94
C THR A 26 2.32 -9.05 6.14
N TYR A 27 2.12 -8.36 5.01
CA TYR A 27 3.21 -7.92 4.13
C TYR A 27 3.66 -6.46 4.34
N CYS A 28 3.05 -5.73 5.28
CA CYS A 28 3.20 -4.28 5.40
C CYS A 28 4.66 -3.82 5.59
N SER A 29 5.40 -4.40 6.54
CA SER A 29 6.79 -3.98 6.78
C SER A 29 7.72 -4.34 5.62
N VAL A 30 7.60 -5.54 5.05
CA VAL A 30 8.47 -5.99 3.96
C VAL A 30 8.22 -5.18 2.69
N LEU A 31 6.95 -4.89 2.39
CA LEU A 31 6.58 -4.03 1.28
C LEU A 31 7.11 -2.61 1.50
N ASN A 32 6.91 -2.04 2.68
CA ASN A 32 7.38 -0.70 3.01
C ASN A 32 8.91 -0.59 2.88
N ASP A 33 9.65 -1.51 3.49
CA ASP A 33 11.12 -1.51 3.46
C ASP A 33 11.64 -1.72 2.04
N THR A 34 10.96 -2.55 1.24
CA THR A 34 11.30 -2.73 -0.18
C THR A 34 11.08 -1.45 -0.96
N ILE A 35 9.96 -0.76 -0.75
CA ILE A 35 9.67 0.53 -1.40
C ILE A 35 10.74 1.55 -1.03
N GLU A 36 10.98 1.77 0.26
CA GLU A 36 11.96 2.74 0.74
C GLU A 36 13.37 2.42 0.22
N GLN A 37 13.80 1.17 0.30
CA GLN A 37 15.14 0.76 -0.16
C GLN A 37 15.31 0.94 -1.67
N LYS A 38 14.30 0.56 -2.47
CA LYS A 38 14.39 0.61 -3.94
C LYS A 38 14.24 2.03 -4.47
N PHE A 39 13.35 2.83 -3.90
CA PHE A 39 13.12 4.22 -4.32
C PHE A 39 14.29 5.13 -3.91
N THR A 40 15.00 4.82 -2.82
CA THR A 40 16.21 5.56 -2.42
C THR A 40 17.41 5.25 -3.33
N ARG A 41 17.48 4.04 -3.90
CA ARG A 41 18.65 3.57 -4.66
C ARG A 41 18.48 3.64 -6.18
N GLY A 42 17.25 3.67 -6.68
CA GLY A 42 16.94 3.57 -8.10
C GLY A 42 16.17 4.79 -8.61
N ARG A 43 16.41 5.15 -9.88
CA ARG A 43 15.49 6.02 -10.63
C ARG A 43 14.54 5.15 -11.43
N PHE A 44 13.26 5.17 -11.06
CA PHE A 44 12.21 4.52 -11.83
C PHE A 44 11.57 5.51 -12.81
N GLN A 45 11.35 5.05 -14.03
CA GLN A 45 10.62 5.76 -15.09
C GLN A 45 9.11 5.52 -15.00
N SER A 46 8.69 4.44 -14.34
CA SER A 46 7.27 4.19 -14.09
C SER A 46 7.08 3.28 -12.88
N VAL A 47 5.90 3.34 -12.29
CA VAL A 47 5.50 2.51 -11.16
C VAL A 47 4.12 1.94 -11.46
N ILE A 48 3.98 0.62 -11.44
CA ILE A 48 2.76 -0.11 -11.80
C ILE A 48 2.37 -1.01 -10.64
N ILE A 49 1.11 -0.93 -10.22
CA ILE A 49 0.53 -1.78 -9.19
C ILE A 49 -0.58 -2.60 -9.85
N ASP A 50 -0.41 -3.91 -9.91
CA ASP A 50 -1.37 -4.87 -10.44
C ASP A 50 -2.16 -5.49 -9.30
N LEU A 51 -3.45 -5.16 -9.22
CA LEU A 51 -4.44 -5.73 -8.30
C LEU A 51 -5.47 -6.62 -9.02
N THR A 52 -5.25 -7.03 -10.28
CA THR A 52 -6.26 -7.75 -11.06
C THR A 52 -6.62 -9.13 -10.49
N GLU A 53 -5.74 -9.70 -9.68
CA GLU A 53 -5.92 -11.00 -9.02
C GLU A 53 -6.24 -10.88 -7.51
N VAL A 54 -6.58 -9.68 -7.03
CA VAL A 54 -6.93 -9.44 -5.62
C VAL A 54 -8.40 -9.76 -5.38
N ASP A 55 -8.64 -10.57 -4.35
CA ASP A 55 -9.98 -10.92 -3.87
C ASP A 55 -10.46 -9.94 -2.79
N SER A 56 -9.55 -9.53 -1.90
CA SER A 56 -9.81 -8.58 -0.82
C SER A 56 -8.53 -7.84 -0.42
N ILE A 57 -8.68 -6.59 0.01
CA ILE A 57 -7.58 -5.74 0.47
C ILE A 57 -7.99 -4.94 1.71
N ASP A 58 -7.11 -4.85 2.70
CA ASP A 58 -7.37 -4.09 3.93
C ASP A 58 -6.97 -2.61 3.81
N SER A 59 -7.50 -1.77 4.73
CA SER A 59 -7.19 -0.35 4.79
C SER A 59 -5.70 -0.08 4.98
N THR A 60 -5.00 -0.91 5.75
CA THR A 60 -3.58 -0.72 5.99
C THR A 60 -2.76 -0.90 4.72
N THR A 61 -3.04 -1.92 3.92
CA THR A 61 -2.38 -2.12 2.62
C THR A 61 -2.70 -0.95 1.68
N LEU A 62 -3.95 -0.48 1.65
CA LEU A 62 -4.31 0.69 0.84
C LEU A 62 -3.56 1.96 1.26
N GLY A 63 -3.41 2.21 2.56
CA GLY A 63 -2.61 3.33 3.05
C GLY A 63 -1.13 3.22 2.68
N LEU A 64 -0.58 2.00 2.67
CA LEU A 64 0.79 1.76 2.22
C LEU A 64 0.96 1.97 0.70
N LEU A 65 -0.01 1.55 -0.11
CA LEU A 65 -0.04 1.87 -1.54
C LEU A 65 -0.13 3.39 -1.75
N ALA A 66 -0.97 4.09 -0.99
CA ALA A 66 -1.03 5.54 -1.02
C ALA A 66 0.32 6.18 -0.65
N LYS A 67 1.04 5.66 0.36
CA LYS A 67 2.42 6.08 0.66
C LYS A 67 3.35 5.93 -0.54
N LEU A 68 3.31 4.76 -1.21
CA LEU A 68 4.10 4.51 -2.42
C LEU A 68 3.80 5.54 -3.50
N SER A 69 2.54 5.92 -3.70
CA SER A 69 2.18 6.93 -4.69
C SER A 69 2.72 8.32 -4.39
N ILE A 70 2.73 8.71 -3.11
CA ILE A 70 3.32 9.97 -2.64
C ILE A 70 4.82 9.96 -2.90
N LEU A 71 5.51 8.89 -2.48
CA LEU A 71 6.96 8.73 -2.70
C LEU A 71 7.31 8.72 -4.19
N SER A 72 6.51 8.05 -5.04
CA SER A 72 6.68 8.06 -6.49
C SER A 72 6.59 9.49 -7.06
N ARG A 73 5.59 10.25 -6.62
CA ARG A 73 5.39 11.62 -7.08
C ARG A 73 6.52 12.55 -6.60
N GLU A 74 6.99 12.38 -5.38
CA GLU A 74 8.07 13.22 -4.82
C GLU A 74 9.44 12.92 -5.44
N ASN A 75 9.77 11.65 -5.67
CA ASN A 75 11.08 11.26 -6.20
C ASN A 75 11.16 11.35 -7.73
N PHE A 76 10.06 11.11 -8.43
CA PHE A 76 10.06 10.98 -9.90
C PHE A 76 9.07 11.92 -10.61
N GLY A 77 8.25 12.68 -9.88
CA GLY A 77 7.30 13.62 -10.48
C GLY A 77 6.10 12.98 -11.18
N MET A 78 5.86 11.68 -10.96
CA MET A 78 4.86 10.90 -11.69
C MET A 78 3.94 10.14 -10.74
N LEU A 79 2.66 10.10 -11.10
CA LEU A 79 1.68 9.25 -10.44
C LEU A 79 1.84 7.79 -10.92
N PRO A 80 1.86 6.82 -10.01
CA PRO A 80 1.84 5.41 -10.38
C PRO A 80 0.53 5.00 -11.07
N THR A 81 0.60 3.96 -11.89
CA THR A 81 -0.58 3.31 -12.49
C THR A 81 -1.04 2.16 -11.60
N LEU A 82 -2.35 2.07 -11.34
CA LEU A 82 -2.95 0.98 -10.57
C LEU A 82 -3.96 0.25 -11.45
N ALA A 83 -3.73 -1.03 -11.71
CA ALA A 83 -4.63 -1.89 -12.48
C ALA A 83 -5.57 -2.67 -11.55
N SER A 84 -6.87 -2.53 -11.76
CA SER A 84 -7.89 -3.28 -11.01
C SER A 84 -9.04 -3.66 -11.95
N THR A 85 -9.21 -4.95 -12.19
CA THR A 85 -10.29 -5.52 -13.02
C THR A 85 -11.47 -6.03 -12.18
N ASN A 86 -11.29 -6.16 -10.87
CA ASN A 86 -12.34 -6.57 -9.95
C ASN A 86 -13.22 -5.34 -9.59
N PRO A 87 -14.53 -5.34 -9.86
CA PRO A 87 -15.41 -4.20 -9.59
C PRO A 87 -15.50 -3.87 -8.09
N ASP A 88 -15.49 -4.88 -7.22
CA ASP A 88 -15.57 -4.67 -5.76
C ASP A 88 -14.33 -3.94 -5.24
N ILE A 89 -13.15 -4.38 -5.69
CA ILE A 89 -11.87 -3.70 -5.39
C ILE A 89 -11.86 -2.29 -5.98
N SER A 90 -12.35 -2.12 -7.21
CA SER A 90 -12.40 -0.81 -7.87
C SER A 90 -13.29 0.18 -7.12
N GLN A 91 -14.44 -0.27 -6.62
CA GLN A 91 -15.32 0.54 -5.78
C GLN A 91 -14.67 0.89 -4.44
N GLN A 92 -13.97 -0.05 -3.81
CA GLN A 92 -13.23 0.20 -2.57
C GLN A 92 -12.11 1.24 -2.77
N LEU A 93 -11.37 1.16 -3.88
CA LEU A 93 -10.33 2.14 -4.24
C LEU A 93 -10.91 3.54 -4.43
N GLU A 94 -12.07 3.64 -5.08
CA GLU A 94 -12.76 4.91 -5.29
C GLU A 94 -13.24 5.50 -3.96
N ALA A 95 -13.91 4.71 -3.13
CA ALA A 95 -14.37 5.12 -1.80
C ALA A 95 -13.22 5.63 -0.92
N MET A 96 -12.07 4.95 -0.98
CA MET A 96 -10.87 5.31 -0.21
C MET A 96 -10.10 6.51 -0.81
N GLY A 97 -10.54 7.06 -1.94
CA GLY A 97 -9.93 8.23 -2.58
C GLY A 97 -8.65 7.95 -3.36
N MET A 98 -8.39 6.69 -3.74
CA MET A 98 -7.17 6.28 -4.45
C MET A 98 -7.04 6.93 -5.82
N CYS A 99 -8.16 7.30 -6.46
CA CYS A 99 -8.18 8.03 -7.73
C CYS A 99 -7.43 9.37 -7.67
N ARG A 100 -7.20 9.94 -6.47
CA ARG A 100 -6.46 11.20 -6.30
C ARG A 100 -4.94 11.04 -6.40
N VAL A 101 -4.45 9.83 -6.20
CA VAL A 101 -3.01 9.54 -6.08
C VAL A 101 -2.52 8.44 -7.03
N PHE A 102 -3.43 7.74 -7.70
CA PHE A 102 -3.14 6.76 -8.74
C PHE A 102 -3.82 7.10 -10.05
N ASN A 103 -3.18 6.71 -11.16
CA ASN A 103 -3.86 6.55 -12.44
C ASN A 103 -4.48 5.14 -12.49
N ILE A 104 -5.78 5.03 -12.24
CA ILE A 104 -6.47 3.73 -12.17
C ILE A 104 -6.87 3.26 -13.57
N VAL A 105 -6.55 2.02 -13.91
CA VAL A 105 -6.92 1.36 -15.16
C VAL A 105 -7.68 0.06 -14.87
N HIS A 106 -8.71 -0.22 -15.67
CA HIS A 106 -9.54 -1.43 -15.53
C HIS A 106 -9.17 -2.54 -16.52
N THR A 107 -7.96 -2.46 -17.06
CA THR A 107 -7.41 -3.44 -17.98
C THR A 107 -6.20 -4.11 -17.35
N PRO A 108 -5.95 -5.41 -17.60
CA PRO A 108 -4.71 -6.05 -17.21
C PRO A 108 -3.52 -5.27 -17.78
N THR A 109 -2.51 -5.01 -16.94
CA THR A 109 -1.24 -4.47 -17.40
C THR A 109 -0.28 -5.61 -17.74
N PRO A 110 0.59 -5.46 -18.75
CA PRO A 110 1.59 -6.48 -19.05
C PRO A 110 2.45 -6.72 -17.80
N CYS A 111 2.39 -7.92 -17.24
CA CYS A 111 3.17 -8.30 -16.07
C CYS A 111 4.39 -9.11 -16.51
N PRO A 112 5.61 -8.80 -16.03
CA PRO A 112 6.81 -9.58 -16.33
C PRO A 112 6.69 -11.03 -15.87
N GLU A 113 7.30 -11.95 -16.60
CA GLU A 113 7.40 -13.36 -16.16
C GLU A 113 8.35 -13.53 -14.95
N CYS A 114 9.28 -12.58 -14.73
CA CYS A 114 10.29 -12.63 -13.67
C CYS A 114 9.87 -11.86 -12.41
N LEU A 115 8.80 -12.29 -11.75
CA LEU A 115 8.37 -11.74 -10.45
C LEU A 115 9.15 -12.35 -9.28
N THR A 116 9.47 -11.53 -8.28
CA THR A 116 10.08 -11.93 -7.00
C THR A 116 9.04 -11.87 -5.89
N ASP A 117 8.86 -12.96 -5.14
CA ASP A 117 7.98 -12.98 -3.96
C ASP A 117 8.58 -12.12 -2.84
N LEU A 118 7.73 -11.30 -2.19
CA LEU A 118 8.08 -10.68 -0.92
C LEU A 118 7.98 -11.76 0.17
N PRO A 119 9.07 -12.02 0.94
CA PRO A 119 9.01 -13.00 2.02
C PRO A 119 8.02 -12.53 3.10
N GLU A 120 7.21 -13.44 3.63
CA GLU A 120 6.51 -13.18 4.88
C GLU A 120 7.56 -13.07 5.99
N GLN A 121 7.54 -11.97 6.75
CA GLN A 121 8.44 -11.77 7.89
C GLN A 121 7.65 -11.55 9.18
N PRO A 122 8.06 -12.16 10.30
CA PRO A 122 7.52 -11.83 11.60
C PRO A 122 7.86 -10.37 11.93
N GLN A 123 6.87 -9.59 12.37
CA GLN A 123 7.00 -8.16 12.63
C GLN A 123 6.82 -7.88 14.12
N ASP A 124 7.67 -7.00 14.66
CA ASP A 124 7.50 -6.48 16.02
C ASP A 124 6.21 -5.67 16.11
N GLN A 125 5.44 -5.89 17.18
CA GLN A 125 4.19 -5.19 17.44
C GLN A 125 4.35 -3.66 17.42
N ALA A 126 5.47 -3.13 17.91
CA ALA A 126 5.74 -1.70 17.88
C ALA A 126 5.86 -1.17 16.44
N VAL A 127 6.59 -1.91 15.59
CA VAL A 127 6.78 -1.57 14.17
C VAL A 127 5.44 -1.67 13.42
N VAL A 128 4.69 -2.76 13.61
CA VAL A 128 3.37 -2.93 12.99
C VAL A 128 2.46 -1.77 13.35
N ARG A 129 2.44 -1.38 14.63
CA ARG A 129 1.59 -0.29 15.12
C ARG A 129 1.95 1.04 14.46
N GLU A 130 3.23 1.37 14.36
CA GLU A 130 3.69 2.58 13.70
C GLU A 130 3.28 2.61 12.22
N ARG A 131 3.43 1.48 11.51
CA ARG A 131 3.02 1.36 10.10
C ARG A 131 1.50 1.47 9.92
N VAL A 132 0.72 0.87 10.81
CA VAL A 132 -0.75 1.00 10.80
C VAL A 132 -1.15 2.46 10.98
N LEU A 133 -0.55 3.16 11.96
CA LEU A 133 -0.83 4.57 12.20
C LEU A 133 -0.47 5.43 10.99
N GLU A 134 0.72 5.24 10.43
CA GLU A 134 1.18 5.95 9.23
C GLU A 134 0.22 5.75 8.05
N ALA A 135 -0.16 4.50 7.76
CA ALA A 135 -1.08 4.16 6.69
C ALA A 135 -2.45 4.85 6.85
N HIS A 136 -3.01 4.84 8.06
CA HIS A 136 -4.31 5.47 8.32
C HIS A 136 -4.22 6.99 8.27
N HIS A 137 -3.15 7.61 8.79
CA HIS A 137 -2.93 9.05 8.65
C HIS A 137 -2.88 9.49 7.18
N ILE A 138 -2.23 8.70 6.32
CA ILE A 138 -2.21 8.95 4.87
C ILE A 138 -3.63 8.87 4.31
N LEU A 139 -4.40 7.82 4.63
CA LEU A 139 -5.79 7.70 4.17
C LEU A 139 -6.66 8.87 4.66
N MET A 140 -6.52 9.30 5.90
CA MET A 140 -7.24 10.45 6.47
C MET A 140 -6.89 11.77 5.75
N ALA A 141 -5.67 11.89 5.21
CA ALA A 141 -5.29 13.04 4.40
C ALA A 141 -5.86 13.00 2.97
N LEU A 142 -6.30 11.83 2.49
CA LEU A 142 -6.84 11.67 1.14
C LEU A 142 -8.26 12.21 0.99
N ASN A 143 -9.12 12.13 2.00
CA ASN A 143 -10.45 12.75 1.96
C ASN A 143 -11.05 12.91 3.37
N GLU A 144 -12.06 13.77 3.49
CA GLU A 144 -12.69 14.09 4.78
C GLU A 144 -13.47 12.90 5.38
N SER A 145 -14.05 12.04 4.54
CA SER A 145 -14.75 10.83 4.98
C SER A 145 -13.81 9.88 5.73
N ASN A 146 -12.64 9.59 5.16
CA ASN A 146 -11.60 8.77 5.79
C ASN A 146 -11.12 9.42 7.10
N ARG A 147 -11.00 10.76 7.12
CA ARG A 147 -10.61 11.52 8.32
C ARG A 147 -11.60 11.30 9.46
N GLU A 148 -12.89 11.33 9.17
CA GLU A 148 -13.92 11.11 10.19
C GLU A 148 -14.00 9.64 10.62
N GLU A 149 -13.92 8.71 9.67
CA GLU A 149 -14.02 7.27 9.90
C GLU A 149 -12.87 6.74 10.77
N PHE A 150 -11.63 7.16 10.48
CA PHE A 150 -10.45 6.60 11.15
C PHE A 150 -9.94 7.41 12.35
N ARG A 151 -10.52 8.59 12.64
CA ARG A 151 -10.09 9.47 13.74
C ARG A 151 -10.03 8.75 15.08
N ASP A 152 -11.11 8.04 15.42
CA ASP A 152 -11.25 7.41 16.73
C ASP A 152 -10.31 6.20 16.85
N LEU A 153 -10.16 5.42 15.77
CA LEU A 153 -9.21 4.31 15.69
C LEU A 153 -7.76 4.78 15.90
N VAL A 154 -7.34 5.83 15.17
CA VAL A 154 -6.00 6.42 15.28
C VAL A 154 -5.77 6.98 16.69
N SER A 155 -6.75 7.68 17.26
CA SER A 155 -6.64 8.23 18.62
C SER A 155 -6.40 7.14 19.67
N ILE A 156 -7.07 5.99 19.56
CA ILE A 156 -6.86 4.84 20.45
C ILE A 156 -5.48 4.23 20.23
N LEU A 157 -5.09 4.04 18.96
CA LEU A 157 -3.80 3.51 18.57
C LEU A 157 -2.64 4.45 18.89
N GLU A 158 -2.85 5.75 19.11
CA GLU A 158 -1.82 6.67 19.62
C GLU A 158 -1.82 6.70 21.16
N GLY A 159 -3.00 6.74 21.78
CA GLY A 159 -3.18 6.79 23.23
C GLY A 159 -2.67 5.55 23.97
N THR A 160 -2.74 4.38 23.35
CA THR A 160 -2.18 3.11 23.88
C THR A 160 -0.64 3.09 23.99
N GLY A 161 0.05 4.16 23.57
CA GLY A 161 1.51 4.33 23.69
C GLY A 161 1.87 5.24 24.86
N LYS A 162 0.84 5.79 25.52
CA LYS A 162 0.93 6.80 26.55
C LYS A 162 0.21 6.28 27.81
N ASN A 163 0.70 5.18 28.38
CA ASN A 163 0.35 4.62 29.70
C ASN A 163 1.39 3.53 30.03
N CYS A 164 2.16 3.48 31.12
CA CYS A 164 2.28 4.27 32.34
C CYS A 164 3.76 4.27 32.75
N SER A 165 4.39 5.42 32.88
CA SER A 165 5.67 5.56 33.61
C SER A 165 5.53 6.77 34.52
N ASN A 166 4.88 6.54 35.66
CA ASN A 166 5.01 7.33 36.88
C ASN A 166 4.54 6.42 38.01
N ALA A 167 5.49 5.67 38.55
CA ALA A 167 5.45 5.20 39.92
C ALA A 167 6.07 6.29 40.81
#